data_AF-A0A832FSS5-F1
#
_entry.id   AF-A0A832FSS5-F1
#
_cell.length_a   1.000
_cell.length_b   1.000
_cell.length_c   1.000
_cell.angle_alpha   90.00
_cell.angle_beta   90.00
_cell.angle_gamma   90.00
#
_symmetry.space_group_name_H-M   'P 1'
#
loop_
_entity.id
_entity.type
_entity.pdbx_description
1 polymer ?
#
loop_
_entity_poly.entity_id
_entity_poly.type
_entity_poly.pdbx_seq_one_letter_code
_entity_poly.pdbx_strand_id
1 'polypeptide(L)'
;MGVSVLLDILYSSSVKTILSIVVIPALVLIITLGLVYILALLTSGRPDIENREVFKYRRYESGNPAKGEARRAVSMQYFGYLVLFLAVEPAVILFALTLLASHDIRARILSIYIILLAVFIPLLTYGIRESRRIESWILD
;
A
#
# COMPACT_ATOMS: atom_id res chain seq x y z
N MET A 1 -3.25 10.30 45.06
CA MET A 1 -3.35 11.58 44.31
C MET A 1 -2.55 11.56 43.00
N GLY A 2 -1.43 10.85 42.89
CA GLY A 2 -0.63 10.82 41.63
C GLY A 2 -1.24 10.01 40.47
N VAL A 3 -1.95 8.91 40.74
CA VAL A 3 -2.45 8.02 39.67
C VAL A 3 -3.63 8.63 38.89
N SER A 4 -4.56 9.31 39.56
CA SER A 4 -5.71 9.94 38.90
C SER A 4 -5.29 11.09 37.98
N VAL A 5 -4.36 11.94 38.45
CA VAL A 5 -3.80 13.04 37.65
C VAL A 5 -3.04 12.51 36.44
N LEU A 6 -2.30 11.40 36.61
CA LEU A 6 -1.57 10.77 35.51
C LEU A 6 -2.52 10.16 34.47
N LEU A 7 -3.64 9.55 34.90
CA LEU A 7 -4.69 9.07 34.00
C LEU A 7 -5.37 10.22 33.27
N ASP A 8 -5.70 11.32 33.95
CA ASP A 8 -6.33 12.49 33.30
C ASP A 8 -5.44 13.10 32.21
N ILE A 9 -4.13 13.13 32.45
CA ILE A 9 -3.14 13.57 31.45
C ILE A 9 -3.11 12.60 30.27
N LEU A 10 -2.99 11.29 30.53
CA LEU A 10 -2.92 10.26 29.48
C LEU A 10 -4.20 10.19 28.61
N TYR A 11 -5.37 10.42 29.19
CA TYR A 11 -6.65 10.37 28.49
C TYR A 11 -7.15 11.74 28.01
N SER A 12 -6.36 12.80 28.18
CA SER A 12 -6.66 14.13 27.67
C SER A 12 -6.84 14.12 26.15
N SER A 13 -7.72 14.99 25.65
CA SER A 13 -8.01 15.08 24.21
C SER A 13 -6.75 15.35 23.39
N SER A 14 -5.84 16.19 23.89
CA SER A 14 -4.58 16.51 23.22
C SER A 14 -3.68 15.28 23.07
N VAL A 15 -3.54 14.46 24.12
CA VAL A 15 -2.75 13.22 24.06
C VAL A 15 -3.37 12.23 23.09
N LYS A 16 -4.70 12.06 23.10
CA LYS A 16 -5.40 11.20 22.13
C LYS A 16 -5.20 11.66 20.69
N THR A 17 -5.25 12.95 20.43
CA THR A 17 -5.01 13.53 19.10
C THR A 17 -3.57 13.32 18.63
N ILE A 18 -2.58 13.55 19.50
CA ILE A 18 -1.17 13.30 19.17
C ILE A 18 -0.93 11.81 18.90
N LEU A 19 -1.51 10.95 19.74
CA LEU A 19 -1.40 9.51 19.59
C LEU A 19 -1.97 9.06 18.23
N SER A 20 -3.16 9.53 17.85
CA SER A 20 -3.85 9.09 16.63
C SER A 20 -3.28 9.66 15.34
N ILE A 21 -2.83 10.92 15.34
CA ILE A 21 -2.35 11.61 14.13
C ILE A 21 -0.87 11.38 13.88
N VAL A 22 -0.07 11.21 14.95
CA VAL A 22 1.40 11.16 14.83
C VAL A 22 1.94 9.80 15.23
N VAL A 23 1.66 9.36 16.47
CA VAL A 23 2.32 8.18 17.04
C VAL A 23 1.91 6.90 16.30
N ILE A 24 0.61 6.68 16.10
CA ILE A 24 0.10 5.49 15.42
C ILE A 24 0.60 5.43 13.96
N PRO A 25 0.46 6.49 13.13
CA PRO A 25 0.97 6.46 11.76
C PRO A 25 2.49 6.26 11.68
N ALA A 26 3.27 6.90 12.56
CA ALA A 26 4.72 6.72 12.60
C ALA A 26 5.11 5.28 12.98
N LEU A 27 4.43 4.69 13.96
CA LEU A 27 4.65 3.31 14.38
C LEU A 27 4.33 2.33 13.25
N VAL A 28 3.18 2.51 12.58
CA VAL A 28 2.80 1.70 11.41
C VAL A 28 3.86 1.81 10.32
N LEU A 29 4.32 3.01 9.99
CA LEU A 29 5.36 3.23 8.99
C LEU A 29 6.66 2.49 9.36
N ILE A 30 7.13 2.61 10.61
CA ILE A 30 8.35 1.94 11.08
C ILE A 30 8.21 0.42 10.96
N ILE A 31 7.07 -0.13 11.39
CA ILE A 31 6.80 -1.57 11.29
C ILE A 31 6.78 -2.03 9.83
N THR A 32 6.11 -1.29 8.95
CA THR A 32 6.05 -1.60 7.52
C THR A 32 7.44 -1.59 6.89
N LEU A 33 8.24 -0.54 7.14
CA LEU A 33 9.62 -0.46 6.64
C LEU A 33 10.49 -1.60 7.18
N GLY A 34 10.36 -1.91 8.48
CA GLY A 34 11.05 -3.03 9.10
C GLY A 34 10.68 -4.36 8.46
N LEU A 35 9.40 -4.59 8.19
CA LEU A 35 8.93 -5.80 7.52
C LEU A 35 9.47 -5.90 6.08
N VAL A 36 9.41 -4.81 5.30
CA VAL A 36 9.97 -4.77 3.94
C VAL A 36 11.46 -5.09 3.96
N TYR A 37 12.21 -4.51 4.90
CA TYR A 37 13.64 -4.79 5.06
C TYR A 37 13.91 -6.26 5.41
N ILE A 38 13.16 -6.82 6.37
CA ILE A 38 13.28 -8.24 6.75
C ILE A 38 12.95 -9.13 5.56
N LEU A 39 11.86 -8.85 4.84
CA LEU A 39 11.49 -9.61 3.65
C LEU A 39 12.58 -9.53 2.59
N ALA A 40 13.13 -8.35 2.32
CA ALA A 40 14.22 -8.19 1.37
C ALA A 40 15.45 -9.03 1.76
N LEU A 41 15.75 -9.15 3.06
CA LEU A 41 16.84 -9.96 3.57
C LEU A 41 16.55 -11.47 3.50
N LEU A 42 15.28 -11.87 3.68
CA LEU A 42 14.85 -13.27 3.57
C LEU A 42 14.71 -13.75 2.12
N THR A 43 14.30 -12.85 1.22
CA THR A 43 14.05 -13.16 -0.20
C THR A 43 15.20 -12.78 -1.12
N SER A 44 16.24 -12.11 -0.61
CA SER A 44 17.47 -11.88 -1.38
C SER A 44 18.02 -13.23 -1.86
N GLY A 45 18.28 -13.32 -3.17
CA GLY A 45 18.84 -14.52 -3.78
C GLY A 45 20.13 -14.95 -3.10
N ARG A 46 20.38 -16.26 -3.05
CA ARG A 46 21.61 -16.86 -2.52
C ARG A 46 22.59 -17.11 -3.67
N PRO A 47 23.52 -16.18 -3.96
CA PRO A 47 24.40 -16.28 -5.13
C PRO A 47 25.38 -17.46 -5.04
N ASP A 48 25.67 -17.92 -3.83
CA ASP A 48 26.50 -19.09 -3.55
C ASP A 48 25.86 -20.41 -4.03
N ILE A 49 24.53 -20.51 -3.97
CA ILE A 49 23.75 -21.66 -4.43
C ILE A 49 23.47 -21.53 -5.94
N GLU A 50 23.18 -20.32 -6.40
CA GLU A 50 22.88 -20.03 -7.81
C GLU A 50 24.00 -20.44 -8.77
N ASN A 51 25.26 -20.23 -8.36
CA ASN A 51 26.42 -20.65 -9.15
C ASN A 51 26.63 -22.18 -9.20
N ARG A 52 26.11 -22.93 -8.23
CA ARG A 52 26.26 -24.40 -8.17
C ARG A 52 25.13 -25.12 -8.89
N GLU A 53 23.92 -24.59 -8.86
CA GLU A 53 22.73 -25.17 -9.51
C GLU A 53 22.28 -24.34 -10.71
N VAL A 54 23.19 -24.00 -11.63
CA VAL A 54 22.95 -23.08 -12.75
C VAL A 54 21.65 -23.36 -13.52
N PHE A 55 21.29 -24.64 -13.73
CA PHE A 55 20.09 -25.03 -14.45
C PHE A 55 18.77 -24.76 -13.72
N LYS A 56 18.78 -24.66 -12.39
CA LYS A 56 17.59 -24.31 -11.58
C LYS A 56 17.26 -22.82 -11.68
N TYR A 57 18.27 -22.00 -11.92
CA TYR A 57 18.16 -20.54 -12.01
C TYR A 57 18.09 -20.03 -13.46
N ARG A 58 18.35 -20.92 -14.44
CA ARG A 58 17.99 -20.68 -15.84
C ARG A 58 16.46 -20.59 -15.96
N ARG A 59 15.98 -19.72 -16.85
CA ARG A 59 14.54 -19.62 -17.14
C ARG A 59 14.02 -20.98 -17.60
N TYR A 60 12.87 -21.36 -17.04
CA TYR A 60 12.14 -22.54 -17.50
C TYR A 60 11.71 -22.30 -18.95
N GLU A 61 12.32 -23.03 -19.86
CA GLU A 61 11.95 -23.10 -21.27
C GLU A 61 11.40 -24.48 -21.58
N SER A 62 10.66 -24.61 -22.69
CA SER A 62 10.09 -25.88 -23.16
C SER A 62 11.14 -26.87 -23.72
N GLY A 63 12.33 -26.94 -23.09
CA GLY A 63 13.44 -27.83 -23.45
C GLY A 63 14.39 -27.30 -24.52
N ASN A 64 14.11 -26.13 -25.11
CA ASN A 64 14.99 -25.48 -26.08
C ASN A 64 15.82 -24.35 -25.43
N PRO A 65 17.02 -24.04 -25.95
CA PRO A 65 17.72 -22.81 -25.60
C PRO A 65 16.82 -21.60 -25.88
N ALA A 66 16.84 -20.59 -25.00
CA ALA A 66 16.10 -19.35 -25.20
C ALA A 66 16.43 -18.76 -26.59
N LYS A 67 15.41 -18.61 -27.44
CA LYS A 67 15.51 -18.05 -28.78
C LYS A 67 14.46 -16.97 -28.97
N GLY A 68 14.86 -15.87 -29.60
CA GLY A 68 14.03 -14.68 -29.79
C GLY A 68 14.25 -13.62 -28.73
N GLU A 69 13.57 -12.49 -28.88
CA GLU A 69 13.59 -11.44 -27.86
C GLU A 69 12.71 -11.86 -26.68
N ALA A 70 13.24 -11.73 -25.47
CA ALA A 70 12.42 -11.84 -24.27
C ALA A 70 11.29 -10.81 -24.36
N ARG A 71 10.08 -11.16 -23.89
CA ARG A 71 9.00 -10.16 -23.71
C ARG A 71 9.63 -8.93 -23.03
N ARG A 72 9.51 -7.76 -23.68
CA ARG A 72 10.09 -6.51 -23.19
C ARG A 72 9.74 -6.33 -21.72
N ALA A 73 10.73 -5.94 -20.92
CA ALA A 73 10.52 -5.70 -19.51
C ALA A 73 9.59 -4.49 -19.37
N VAL A 74 8.33 -4.75 -19.04
CA VAL A 74 7.40 -3.69 -18.69
C VAL A 74 7.62 -3.41 -17.20
N SER A 75 8.18 -2.25 -16.88
CA SER A 75 8.58 -1.86 -15.53
C SER A 75 7.43 -1.99 -14.53
N MET A 76 6.26 -1.42 -14.85
CA MET A 76 5.19 -1.25 -13.87
C MET A 76 3.81 -1.02 -14.48
N GLN A 77 3.42 -1.83 -15.48
CA GLN A 77 2.06 -1.76 -16.06
C GLN A 77 0.93 -1.86 -15.01
N TYR A 78 1.18 -2.60 -13.93
CA TYR A 78 0.23 -2.76 -12.82
C TYR A 78 0.19 -1.60 -11.83
N PHE A 79 1.09 -0.62 -11.95
CA PHE A 79 1.16 0.51 -11.02
C PHE A 79 -0.11 1.34 -11.03
N GLY A 80 -0.67 1.64 -12.21
CA GLY A 80 -1.96 2.33 -12.30
C GLY A 80 -3.09 1.56 -11.60
N TYR A 81 -3.11 0.22 -11.72
CA TYR A 81 -4.09 -0.61 -11.01
C TYR A 81 -3.87 -0.64 -9.49
N LEU A 82 -2.62 -0.60 -9.02
CA LEU A 82 -2.30 -0.48 -7.60
C LEU A 82 -2.79 0.84 -7.02
N VAL A 83 -2.58 1.96 -7.74
CA VAL A 83 -3.10 3.28 -7.33
C VAL A 83 -4.62 3.25 -7.25
N LEU A 84 -5.30 2.63 -8.22
CA LEU A 84 -6.75 2.48 -8.20
C LEU A 84 -7.23 1.65 -7.02
N PHE A 85 -6.59 0.51 -6.77
CA PHE A 85 -6.93 -0.37 -5.65
C PHE A 85 -6.78 0.36 -4.30
N LEU A 86 -5.62 1.00 -4.07
CA LEU A 86 -5.31 1.72 -2.84
C LEU A 86 -6.22 2.94 -2.59
N ALA A 87 -6.70 3.60 -3.66
CA ALA A 87 -7.62 4.71 -3.53
C ALA A 87 -9.07 4.25 -3.28
N VAL A 88 -9.48 3.11 -3.83
CA VAL A 88 -10.86 2.59 -3.67
C VAL A 88 -11.07 1.91 -2.31
N GLU A 89 -10.10 1.17 -1.81
CA GLU A 89 -10.19 0.43 -0.53
C GLU A 89 -10.73 1.28 0.65
N PRO A 90 -10.11 2.42 1.01
CA PRO A 90 -10.60 3.29 2.08
C PRO A 90 -12.00 3.87 1.83
N ALA A 91 -12.38 4.09 0.56
CA ALA A 91 -13.74 4.53 0.23
C ALA A 91 -14.76 3.42 0.54
N VAL A 92 -14.47 2.17 0.19
CA VAL A 92 -15.33 1.02 0.51
C VAL A 92 -15.47 0.83 2.03
N ILE A 93 -14.37 0.95 2.77
CA ILE A 93 -14.38 0.84 4.23
C ILE A 93 -15.24 1.95 4.85
N LEU A 94 -15.05 3.21 4.47
CA LEU A 94 -15.87 4.32 4.98
C LEU A 94 -17.34 4.20 4.60
N PHE A 95 -17.64 3.69 3.40
CA PHE A 95 -19.01 3.42 2.98
C PHE A 95 -19.67 2.38 3.89
N ALA A 96 -18.98 1.25 4.16
CA ALA A 96 -19.46 0.24 5.09
C ALA A 96 -19.68 0.81 6.51
N LEU A 97 -18.73 1.60 7.02
CA LEU A 97 -18.86 2.26 8.32
C LEU A 97 -20.04 3.24 8.38
N THR A 98 -20.35 3.93 7.27
CA THR A 98 -21.51 4.83 7.19
C THR A 98 -22.83 4.06 7.34
N LEU A 99 -22.92 2.86 6.75
CA LEU A 99 -24.10 1.99 6.86
C LEU A 99 -24.30 1.46 8.28
N LEU A 100 -23.20 1.17 8.99
CA LEU A 100 -23.23 0.68 10.38
C LEU A 100 -23.38 1.81 11.43
N ALA A 101 -23.21 3.07 11.04
CA ALA A 101 -23.20 4.19 11.97
C ALA A 101 -24.59 4.53 12.55
N SER A 102 -24.59 4.88 13.85
CA SER A 102 -25.74 5.48 14.52
C SER A 102 -26.11 6.83 13.89
N HIS A 103 -27.37 7.25 14.06
CA HIS A 103 -27.90 8.46 13.43
C HIS A 103 -27.07 9.71 13.75
N ASP A 104 -26.62 9.84 15.01
CA ASP A 104 -25.89 11.02 15.50
C ASP A 104 -24.51 11.22 14.86
N ILE A 105 -23.86 10.13 14.43
CA ILE A 105 -22.49 10.17 13.88
C ILE A 105 -22.51 10.03 12.36
N ARG A 106 -23.59 9.50 11.77
CA ARG A 106 -23.72 9.23 10.33
C ARG A 106 -23.45 10.45 9.47
N ALA A 107 -23.98 11.62 9.81
CA ALA A 107 -23.77 12.85 9.06
C ALA A 107 -22.28 13.25 9.02
N ARG A 108 -21.56 13.06 10.15
CA ARG A 108 -20.12 13.33 10.23
C ARG A 108 -19.33 12.34 9.37
N ILE A 109 -19.63 11.04 9.43
CA ILE A 109 -18.94 10.05 8.59
C ILE A 109 -19.21 10.31 7.10
N LEU A 110 -20.45 10.64 6.73
CA LEU A 110 -20.82 10.99 5.36
C LEU A 110 -20.01 12.21 4.86
N SER A 111 -19.83 13.23 5.69
CA SER A 111 -19.02 14.40 5.32
C SER A 111 -17.55 14.03 5.06
N ILE A 112 -16.97 13.15 5.90
CA ILE A 112 -15.61 12.63 5.71
C ILE A 112 -15.53 11.80 4.43
N TYR A 113 -16.53 10.98 4.15
CA TYR A 113 -16.60 10.17 2.94
C TYR A 113 -16.63 11.03 1.67
N ILE A 114 -17.43 12.10 1.65
CA ILE A 114 -17.48 13.03 0.50
C ILE A 114 -16.13 13.73 0.30
N ILE A 115 -15.48 14.18 1.38
CA ILE A 115 -14.15 14.78 1.32
C ILE A 115 -13.13 13.77 0.78
N LEU A 116 -13.16 12.52 1.26
CA LEU A 116 -12.28 11.46 0.78
C LEU A 116 -12.45 11.23 -0.73
N LEU A 117 -13.70 11.12 -1.20
CA LEU A 117 -13.98 10.98 -2.63
C LEU A 117 -13.44 12.16 -3.42
N ALA A 118 -13.65 13.39 -2.96
CA ALA A 118 -13.14 14.59 -3.64
C ALA A 118 -11.61 14.57 -3.76
N VAL A 119 -10.89 14.12 -2.73
CA VAL A 119 -9.42 14.00 -2.73
C VAL A 119 -8.95 12.85 -3.63
N PHE A 120 -9.68 11.73 -3.68
CA PHE A 120 -9.27 10.54 -4.42
C PHE A 120 -9.69 10.52 -5.87
N ILE A 121 -10.73 11.24 -6.29
CA ILE A 121 -11.12 11.34 -7.71
C ILE A 121 -9.95 11.79 -8.61
N PRO A 122 -9.18 12.84 -8.29
CA PRO A 122 -7.96 13.18 -9.05
C PRO A 122 -6.94 12.05 -9.11
N LEU A 123 -6.77 11.31 -8.01
CA LEU A 123 -5.85 10.17 -7.94
C LEU A 123 -6.31 8.99 -8.79
N LEU A 124 -7.61 8.69 -8.77
CA LEU A 124 -8.24 7.64 -9.56
C LEU A 124 -8.17 7.96 -11.06
N THR A 125 -8.49 9.20 -11.43
CA THR A 125 -8.38 9.64 -12.83
C THR A 125 -6.95 9.57 -13.34
N TYR A 126 -5.96 9.95 -12.52
CA TYR A 126 -4.56 9.76 -12.83
C TYR A 126 -4.20 8.27 -13.00
N GLY A 127 -4.60 7.41 -12.06
CA GLY A 127 -4.36 5.96 -12.11
C GLY A 127 -4.93 5.30 -13.37
N ILE A 128 -6.17 5.62 -13.76
CA ILE A 128 -6.81 5.12 -14.99
C ILE A 128 -6.04 5.57 -16.23
N ARG A 129 -5.64 6.85 -16.27
CA ARG A 129 -4.92 7.40 -17.42
C ARG A 129 -3.58 6.69 -17.60
N GLU A 130 -2.88 6.47 -16.50
CA GLU A 130 -1.55 5.87 -16.55
C GLU A 130 -1.60 4.35 -16.80
N SER A 131 -2.62 3.64 -16.30
CA SER A 131 -2.79 2.21 -16.56
C SER A 131 -3.02 1.89 -18.04
N ARG A 132 -3.48 2.86 -18.83
CA ARG A 132 -3.73 2.71 -20.28
C ARG A 132 -2.50 3.00 -21.15
N ARG A 133 -1.45 3.60 -20.60
CA ARG A 133 -0.24 4.00 -21.34
C ARG A 133 0.81 2.91 -21.30
N ILE A 134 0.61 1.80 -22.02
CA ILE A 134 1.56 0.67 -21.99
C ILE A 134 2.95 1.10 -22.47
N GLU A 135 3.00 2.00 -23.45
CA GLU A 135 4.24 2.51 -24.06
C GLU A 135 5.14 3.25 -23.05
N SER A 136 4.59 3.92 -22.03
CA SER A 136 5.41 4.63 -21.02
C SER A 136 6.09 3.68 -20.03
N TRP A 137 5.72 2.40 -20.03
CA TRP A 137 6.21 1.41 -19.08
C TRP A 137 7.20 0.42 -19.70
N ILE A 138 7.39 0.46 -21.02
CA ILE A 138 8.37 -0.36 -21.71
C ILE A 138 9.77 0.17 -21.34
N LEU A 139 10.57 -0.68 -20.70
CA LEU A 139 11.99 -0.43 -20.52
C LEU A 139 12.67 -0.87 -21.82
N ASP A 140 13.17 0.10 -22.58
CA ASP A 140 14.07 -0.15 -23.72
C ASP A 140 15.46 -0.58 -23.24
#